data_AF-W4PY27-F1
#
_entry.id   AF-W4PY27-F1
#
_cell.length_a   1.000
_cell.length_b   1.000
_cell.length_c   1.000
_cell.angle_alpha   90.00
_cell.angle_beta   90.00
_cell.angle_gamma   90.00
#
_symmetry.space_group_name_H-M   'P 1'
#
loop_
_entity.id
_entity.type
_entity.pdbx_description
1 polymer ?
#
loop_
_entity_poly.entity_id
_entity_poly.type
_entity_poly.pdbx_seq_one_letter_code
_entity_poly.pdbx_strand_id
1 'polypeptide(L)' 'MKKFKVSVEFHSGQRVNFTTKSDVRKDMYRLKVNGEDCIVTDDNYVLNISKIKELKVKKISRNSA' A
#
# COMPACT_ATOMS: atom_id res chain seq x y z
N MET A 1 -16.66 -1.77 -7.98
CA MET A 1 -15.71 -2.05 -6.88
C MET A 1 -14.67 -0.94 -6.88
N LYS A 2 -14.53 -0.20 -5.78
CA LYS A 2 -13.60 0.95 -5.68
C LYS A 2 -12.17 0.39 -5.66
N LYS A 3 -11.35 0.77 -6.64
CA LYS A 3 -9.97 0.30 -6.81
C LYS A 3 -9.06 1.43 -6.33
N PHE A 4 -8.35 1.31 -5.22
CA PHE A 4 -7.33 2.28 -4.83
C PHE A 4 -6.05 1.95 -5.60
N LYS A 5 -5.43 2.94 -6.24
CA LYS A 5 -4.07 2.83 -6.78
C LYS A 5 -3.11 3.23 -5.68
N VAL A 6 -2.20 2.34 -5.34
CA VAL A 6 -1.17 2.53 -4.32
C VAL A 6 0.18 2.58 -5.00
N SER A 7 0.94 3.59 -4.67
CA SER A 7 2.32 3.81 -5.12
C SER A 7 3.20 3.93 -3.89
N VAL A 8 4.19 3.05 -3.79
CA VAL A 8 5.11 2.98 -2.66
C VAL A 8 6.52 3.20 -3.19
N GLU A 9 7.24 4.17 -2.63
CA GLU A 9 8.67 4.35 -2.83
C GLU A 9 9.39 3.96 -1.53
N PHE A 10 10.36 3.05 -1.64
CA PHE A 10 11.21 2.63 -0.53
C PHE A 10 12.49 3.47 -0.46
N HIS A 11 13.13 3.52 0.70
CA HIS A 11 14.42 4.20 0.87
C HIS A 11 15.54 3.63 -0.01
N SER A 12 15.41 2.36 -0.46
CA SER A 12 16.30 1.74 -1.44
C SER A 12 16.18 2.30 -2.86
N GLY A 13 15.18 3.16 -3.12
CA GLY A 13 14.82 3.63 -4.46
C GLY A 13 13.89 2.69 -5.22
N GLN A 14 13.57 1.51 -4.66
CA GLN A 14 12.58 0.60 -5.24
C GLN A 14 11.19 1.24 -5.21
N ARG A 15 10.45 1.11 -6.32
CA ARG A 15 9.08 1.59 -6.44
C ARG A 15 8.15 0.44 -6.74
N VAL A 16 7.06 0.34 -5.98
CA VAL A 16 6.02 -0.68 -6.16
C VAL A 16 4.69 0.02 -6.39
N ASN A 17 4.00 -0.35 -7.46
CA ASN A 17 2.70 0.18 -7.80
C ASN A 17 1.72 -0.98 -7.91
N PHE A 18 0.64 -0.94 -7.14
CA PHE A 18 -0.41 -1.95 -7.19
C PHE A 18 -1.78 -1.31 -7.02
N THR A 19 -2.83 -2.06 -7.32
CA THR A 19 -4.21 -1.64 -7.09
C THR A 19 -4.87 -2.58 -6.11
N THR A 20 -5.63 -2.03 -5.18
CA THR A 20 -6.30 -2.81 -4.15
C THR A 20 -7.71 -2.33 -3.90
N LYS A 21 -8.54 -3.16 -3.26
CA LYS A 21 -9.96 -2.88 -3.04
C LYS A 21 -10.21 -1.98 -1.83
N SER A 22 -9.30 -2.03 -0.85
CA SER A 22 -9.43 -1.33 0.43
C SER A 22 -8.47 -0.15 0.52
N ASP A 23 -8.78 0.83 1.37
CA ASP A 23 -7.87 1.96 1.56
C ASP A 23 -6.73 1.50 2.47
N VAL A 24 -5.54 1.31 1.90
CA VAL A 24 -4.32 0.91 2.63
C VAL A 24 -3.83 1.94 3.65
N ARG A 25 -4.61 2.99 3.96
CA ARG A 25 -4.38 3.89 5.09
C ARG A 25 -5.33 3.63 6.26
N LYS A 26 -6.45 2.93 6.04
CA LYS A 26 -7.53 2.72 7.01
C LYS A 26 -7.70 1.25 7.36
N ASP A 27 -7.72 0.38 6.36
CA ASP A 27 -8.03 -1.05 6.50
C ASP A 27 -6.77 -1.90 6.68
N MET A 28 -5.71 -1.33 7.27
CA MET A 28 -4.40 -1.97 7.38
C MET A 28 -4.33 -2.91 8.56
N TYR A 29 -3.89 -4.14 8.32
CA TYR A 29 -3.39 -5.01 9.37
C TYR A 29 -1.90 -4.75 9.55
N ARG A 30 -1.54 -4.11 10.68
CA ARG A 30 -0.16 -4.01 11.12
C ARG A 30 0.26 -5.37 11.69
N LEU A 31 1.22 -6.00 11.05
CA LEU A 31 1.78 -7.27 11.49
C LEU A 31 3.27 -7.09 11.73
N LYS A 32 3.76 -7.62 12.85
CA LYS A 32 5.18 -7.74 13.10
C LYS A 32 5.70 -8.96 12.34
N VAL A 33 6.44 -8.72 11.27
CA VAL A 33 7.12 -9.76 10.50
C VAL A 33 8.60 -9.65 10.79
N ASN A 34 9.20 -10.68 11.40
CA ASN A 34 10.61 -10.68 11.81
C ASN A 34 11.00 -9.48 12.70
N GLY A 35 10.06 -9.00 13.53
CA GLY A 35 10.28 -7.84 14.40
C GLY A 35 10.09 -6.48 13.72
N GLU A 36 9.85 -6.43 12.41
CA GLU A 36 9.59 -5.20 11.66
C GLU A 36 8.08 -4.95 11.51
N ASP A 37 7.64 -3.69 11.61
CA ASP A 37 6.26 -3.30 11.37
C ASP A 37 5.93 -3.32 9.88
N CYS A 38 5.10 -4.29 9.48
CA CYS A 38 4.68 -4.50 8.10
C CYS A 38 3.17 -4.27 7.95
N ILE A 39 2.79 -3.83 6.76
CA ILE A 39 1.41 -3.65 6.30
C ILE A 39 1.11 -4.80 5.38
N VAL A 40 0.03 -5.53 5.65
CA VAL A 40 -0.50 -6.51 4.71
C VAL A 40 -1.74 -5.95 4.04
N THR A 41 -1.76 -5.97 2.71
CA THR A 41 -2.90 -5.56 1.90
C THR A 41 -3.73 -6.77 1.49
N ASP A 42 -5.00 -6.56 1.11
CA ASP A 42 -5.90 -7.63 0.66
C ASP A 42 -5.39 -8.43 -0.55
N ASP A 43 -4.51 -7.83 -1.35
CA ASP A 43 -3.88 -8.46 -2.51
C ASP A 43 -2.54 -9.12 -2.14
N ASN A 44 -2.36 -9.47 -0.86
CA ASN A 44 -1.20 -10.16 -0.28
C ASN A 44 0.15 -9.43 -0.43
N TYR A 45 0.16 -8.13 -0.73
CA TYR A 45 1.39 -7.34 -0.60
C TYR A 45 1.72 -7.11 0.87
N VAL A 46 2.98 -7.41 1.23
CA VAL A 46 3.56 -7.11 2.53
C VAL A 46 4.54 -5.94 2.35
N LEU A 47 4.22 -4.80 2.97
CA LEU A 47 5.02 -3.58 2.87
C LEU A 47 5.61 -3.24 4.24
N ASN A 48 6.93 -3.27 4.36
CA ASN A 48 7.61 -2.86 5.58
C ASN A 48 7.57 -1.33 5.73
N ILE A 49 6.88 -0.85 6.77
CA ILE A 49 6.60 0.58 7.00
C ILE A 49 7.90 1.37 7.17
N SER A 50 8.84 0.84 7.96
CA SER A 50 10.11 1.49 8.27
C SER A 50 10.99 1.70 7.05
N LYS A 51 10.76 0.96 5.97
CA LYS A 51 11.51 1.06 4.72
C LYS A 51 10.82 1.95 3.68
N ILE A 52 9.58 2.37 3.93
CA ILE A 52 8.82 3.24 3.03
C ILE A 52 9.28 4.68 3.19
N LYS A 53 9.76 5.26 2.10
CA LYS A 53 10.10 6.68 1.99
C LYS A 53 8.86 7.51 1.66
N GLU A 54 8.02 7.04 0.75
CA GLU A 54 6.80 7.73 0.34
C GLU A 54 5.68 6.73 0.02
N LEU A 55 4.48 6.99 0.57
CA LEU A 55 3.26 6.23 0.27
C LEU A 55 2.19 7.15 -0.32
N LYS A 56 1.79 6.88 -1.56
CA LYS A 56 0.73 7.60 -2.27
C LYS A 56 -0.44 6.67 -2.53
N VAL A 57 -1.63 7.07 -2.08
CA VAL A 57 -2.87 6.31 -2.27
C VAL A 57 -3.87 7.19 -3.01
N LYS A 58 -4.28 6.75 -4.19
CA LYS A 58 -5.28 7.44 -5.02
C LYS A 58 -6.51 6.55 -5.21
N LYS A 59 -7.66 7.02 -4.75
CA LYS A 59 -8.93 6.34 -4.99
C LYS A 59 -9.29 6.42 -6.48
N ILE A 60 -9.42 5.29 -7.16
CA ILE A 60 -9.94 5.23 -8.53
C ILE A 60 -11.46 5.18 -8.42
N SER A 61 -12.06 6.36 -8.49
CA SER A 61 -13.49 6.51 -8.77
C SER A 61 -13.74 6.11 -10.23
N ARG A 62 -14.79 5.34 -10.51
CA ARG A 62 -15.35 5.24 -11.89
C ARG A 62 -16.00 6.59 -12.21
N ASN A 63 -15.19 7.61 -12.48
CA ASN A 63 -15.64 8.83 -13.14
C ASN A 63 -14.39 9.57 -13.65
N SER A 64 -13.90 9.14 -14.81
CA SER A 64 -13.01 9.93 -15.65
C SER A 64 -13.20 9.41 -17.07
N ALA A 65 -14.06 10.14 -17.79
CA ALA A 65 -14.48 10.01 -19.19
C ALA A 65 -15.32 8.77 -19.54
#